data_AF-A0A817RAY2-F1
#
_entry.id   AF-A0A817RAY2-F1
#
_cell.length_a   1.000
_cell.length_b   1.000
_cell.length_c   1.000
_cell.angle_alpha   90.00
_cell.angle_beta   90.00
_cell.angle_gamma   90.00
#
_symmetry.space_group_name_H-M   'P 1'
#
loop_
_entity.id
_entity.type
_entity.pdbx_description
1 polymer ?
#
loop_
_entity_poly.entity_id
_entity_poly.type
_entity_poly.pdbx_seq_one_letter_code
_entity_poly.pdbx_strand_id
1 'polypeptide(L)'
;IGTGLNTFFGRAAKLVGSSSDEIGHLQIILAKIGNFCIIGIVIFLVAEILVMYAGFRYEYRRGINNLLVLLIGGIPIAMPTVLSVTLAIGAKQLSQHKAIVTHITAIEELAAVTILCSDKTGTLTLNKLEIDKPTVKQYSNIETSEIIHYAAIASRTENQDAIDTCITGAYGDVKTIRAGIEELEFKPFNPTNKRTEITYKTISDGSVHRISKGMSHSILDLCTRNKTPEQIKQLNADVDEFALRGLRALAVAIEDVPSGQVDGEGNGFELVGLLPIYDPPRSDTKETIERAIALGKKYY
;
A
#
# COMPACT_ATOMS: atom_id res chain seq x y z
N ILE A 1 19.85 -4.56 -22.30
CA ILE A 1 19.41 -3.24 -21.75
C ILE A 1 18.35 -2.70 -22.70
N GLY A 2 17.12 -2.50 -22.23
CA GLY A 2 16.04 -1.91 -23.02
C GLY A 2 15.75 -0.50 -22.55
N THR A 3 15.29 0.39 -23.43
CA THR A 3 14.82 1.74 -23.09
C THR A 3 13.35 1.88 -23.46
N GLY A 4 12.63 2.76 -22.75
CA GLY A 4 11.21 3.01 -23.00
C GLY A 4 10.34 1.74 -22.91
N LEU A 5 9.54 1.47 -23.95
CA LEU A 5 8.59 0.36 -24.03
C LEU A 5 9.24 -1.03 -24.01
N ASN A 6 10.54 -1.12 -24.30
CA ASN A 6 11.29 -2.38 -24.28
C ASN A 6 11.85 -2.72 -22.89
N THR A 7 11.58 -1.89 -21.88
CA THR A 7 11.85 -2.19 -20.47
C THR A 7 10.76 -3.08 -19.88
N PHE A 8 11.05 -3.75 -18.77
CA PHE A 8 10.04 -4.46 -17.99
C PHE A 8 8.89 -3.53 -17.57
N PHE A 9 9.22 -2.31 -17.12
CA PHE A 9 8.24 -1.29 -16.77
C PHE A 9 7.39 -0.86 -17.97
N GLY A 10 8.02 -0.66 -19.13
CA GLY A 10 7.33 -0.31 -20.38
C GLY A 10 6.38 -1.39 -20.87
N ARG A 11 6.73 -2.66 -20.71
CA ARG A 11 5.84 -3.80 -21.01
C ARG A 11 4.65 -3.85 -20.04
N ALA A 12 4.89 -3.66 -18.74
CA ALA A 12 3.82 -3.60 -17.75
C ALA A 12 2.85 -2.44 -18.02
N ALA A 13 3.38 -1.24 -18.27
CA ALA A 13 2.58 -0.07 -18.64
C ALA A 13 1.79 -0.29 -19.94
N LYS A 14 2.37 -0.97 -20.93
CA LYS A 14 1.66 -1.32 -22.18
C LYS A 14 0.49 -2.28 -21.92
N LEU A 15 0.67 -3.29 -21.07
CA LEU A 15 -0.39 -4.23 -20.70
C LEU A 15 -1.56 -3.51 -20.01
N VAL A 16 -1.26 -2.59 -19.08
CA VAL A 16 -2.26 -1.76 -18.39
C VAL A 16 -2.96 -0.78 -19.34
N GLY A 17 -2.23 -0.20 -20.30
CA GLY A 17 -2.80 0.70 -21.30
C GLY A 17 -3.58 -0.01 -22.42
N SER A 18 -3.41 -1.33 -22.58
CA SER A 18 -4.12 -2.12 -23.60
C SER A 18 -5.45 -2.71 -23.13
N SER A 19 -5.78 -2.62 -21.84
CA SER A 19 -7.15 -2.82 -21.34
C SER A 19 -8.01 -1.64 -21.81
N SER A 20 -8.61 -1.85 -22.97
CA SER A 20 -9.32 -0.90 -23.81
C SER A 20 -10.47 -0.19 -23.10
N ASP A 21 -10.77 1.02 -23.59
CA ASP A 21 -12.04 1.73 -23.51
C ASP A 21 -13.20 0.82 -23.95
N GLU A 22 -13.61 -0.12 -23.09
CA GLU A 22 -14.90 -0.76 -23.23
C GLU A 22 -15.96 0.32 -23.08
N ILE A 23 -16.93 0.33 -24.01
CA ILE A 23 -18.10 1.19 -23.94
C ILE A 23 -18.68 1.03 -22.53
N GLY A 24 -18.66 2.11 -21.74
CA GLY A 24 -19.04 2.06 -20.33
C GLY A 24 -20.41 1.41 -20.17
N HIS A 25 -20.56 0.56 -19.15
CA HIS A 25 -21.78 -0.21 -18.90
C HIS A 25 -23.05 0.65 -18.94
N LEU A 26 -22.97 1.87 -18.40
CA LEU A 26 -24.02 2.87 -18.49
C LEU A 26 -24.48 3.20 -19.92
N GLN A 27 -23.55 3.33 -20.85
CA GLN A 27 -23.85 3.63 -22.25
C GLN A 27 -24.57 2.46 -22.92
N ILE A 28 -24.24 1.23 -22.55
CA ILE A 28 -24.96 0.02 -22.99
C ILE A 28 -26.39 0.03 -22.44
N ILE A 29 -26.58 0.34 -21.15
CA ILE A 29 -27.90 0.44 -20.54
C ILE A 29 -28.72 1.55 -21.22
N LEU A 30 -28.13 2.72 -21.41
CA LEU A 30 -28.77 3.87 -22.04
C LEU A 30 -29.24 3.53 -23.46
N ALA A 31 -28.41 2.83 -24.24
CA ALA A 31 -28.77 2.35 -25.57
C ALA A 31 -29.93 1.33 -25.52
N LYS A 32 -29.94 0.41 -24.54
CA LYS A 32 -31.04 -0.56 -24.36
C LYS A 32 -32.36 0.13 -24.02
N ILE A 33 -32.35 1.10 -23.11
CA ILE A 33 -33.56 1.87 -22.75
C ILE A 33 -34.03 2.70 -23.94
N GLY A 34 -33.11 3.38 -24.64
CA GLY A 34 -33.43 4.13 -25.86
C GLY A 34 -34.06 3.24 -26.93
N ASN A 35 -33.51 2.05 -27.16
CA ASN A 35 -34.07 1.09 -28.11
C ASN A 35 -35.45 0.58 -27.66
N PHE A 36 -35.65 0.31 -26.37
CA PHE A 36 -36.95 -0.04 -25.82
C PHE A 36 -38.00 1.05 -26.07
N CYS A 37 -37.66 2.32 -25.83
CA CYS A 37 -38.53 3.45 -26.13
C CYS A 37 -38.86 3.54 -27.63
N ILE A 38 -37.87 3.42 -28.51
CA ILE A 38 -38.06 3.47 -29.97
C ILE A 38 -38.98 2.34 -30.44
N ILE A 39 -38.75 1.10 -29.98
CA ILE A 39 -39.60 -0.05 -30.31
C ILE A 39 -41.04 0.20 -29.84
N GLY A 40 -41.22 0.72 -28.62
CA GLY A 40 -42.52 1.10 -28.10
C GLY A 40 -43.23 2.12 -28.99
N ILE A 41 -42.54 3.19 -29.38
CA ILE A 41 -43.08 4.22 -30.29
C ILE A 41 -43.51 3.60 -31.61
N VAL A 42 -42.69 2.75 -32.22
CA VAL A 42 -43.01 2.10 -33.50
C VAL A 42 -44.25 1.20 -33.37
N ILE A 43 -44.37 0.42 -32.30
CA ILE A 43 -45.54 -0.42 -32.05
C ILE A 43 -46.80 0.45 -31.90
N PHE A 44 -46.74 1.54 -31.12
CA PHE A 44 -47.86 2.46 -30.94
C PHE A 44 -48.22 3.21 -32.24
N LEU A 45 -47.24 3.62 -33.04
CA LEU A 45 -47.45 4.24 -34.36
C LEU A 45 -48.20 3.28 -35.29
N VAL A 46 -47.75 2.03 -35.40
CA VAL A 46 -48.40 1.02 -36.26
C VAL A 46 -49.82 0.72 -35.77
N ALA A 47 -50.01 0.59 -34.45
CA ALA A 47 -51.33 0.37 -33.87
C ALA A 47 -52.29 1.53 -34.17
N GLU A 48 -51.84 2.79 -34.01
CA GLU A 48 -52.64 3.97 -34.35
C GLU A 48 -53.04 4.00 -35.83
N ILE A 49 -52.09 3.74 -36.74
CA ILE A 49 -52.34 3.70 -38.19
C ILE A 49 -53.41 2.64 -38.50
N LEU A 50 -53.27 1.43 -37.95
CA LEU A 50 -54.24 0.36 -38.16
C LEU A 50 -55.63 0.73 -37.65
N VAL A 51 -55.75 1.28 -36.44
CA VAL A 51 -57.04 1.68 -35.86
C VAL A 51 -57.69 2.82 -36.66
N MET A 52 -56.92 3.84 -37.06
CA MET A 52 -57.43 4.98 -37.81
C MET A 52 -57.93 4.60 -39.21
N TYR A 53 -57.19 3.74 -39.93
CA TYR A 53 -57.54 3.34 -41.29
C TYR A 53 -58.57 2.21 -41.35
N ALA A 54 -58.51 1.23 -40.45
CA ALA A 54 -59.46 0.11 -40.45
C ALA A 54 -60.80 0.44 -39.77
N GLY A 55 -60.78 1.24 -38.69
CA GLY A 55 -61.97 1.49 -37.85
C GLY A 55 -62.77 2.74 -38.20
N PHE A 56 -62.11 3.85 -38.54
CA PHE A 56 -62.75 5.17 -38.56
C PHE A 56 -62.66 5.93 -39.91
N ARG A 57 -61.89 5.44 -40.89
CA ARG A 57 -61.67 6.10 -42.21
C ARG A 57 -61.34 7.60 -42.08
N TYR A 58 -60.45 7.93 -41.14
CA TYR A 58 -60.09 9.32 -40.86
C TYR A 58 -59.46 10.05 -42.06
N GLU A 59 -59.63 11.38 -42.12
CA GLU A 59 -58.88 12.24 -43.03
C GLU A 59 -57.37 12.18 -42.73
N TYR A 60 -56.55 12.04 -43.78
CA TYR A 60 -55.09 11.92 -43.72
C TYR A 60 -54.42 12.99 -42.84
N ARG A 61 -54.94 14.22 -42.84
CA ARG A 61 -54.41 15.34 -42.06
C ARG A 61 -54.48 15.12 -40.54
N ARG A 62 -55.55 14.49 -40.06
CA ARG A 62 -55.72 14.24 -38.61
C ARG A 62 -54.84 13.10 -38.13
N GLY A 63 -54.63 12.09 -38.97
CA GLY A 63 -53.69 10.99 -38.69
C GLY A 63 -52.25 11.47 -38.53
N ILE A 64 -51.76 12.33 -39.44
CA ILE A 64 -50.40 12.88 -39.34
C ILE A 64 -50.18 13.62 -38.02
N ASN A 65 -51.15 14.41 -37.56
CA ASN A 65 -51.01 15.18 -36.32
C ASN A 65 -50.84 14.26 -35.10
N ASN A 66 -51.59 13.15 -35.04
CA ASN A 66 -51.48 12.20 -33.92
C ASN A 66 -50.12 11.48 -33.93
N LEU A 67 -49.65 11.04 -35.11
CA LEU A 67 -48.33 10.40 -35.25
C LEU A 67 -47.19 11.35 -34.82
N LEU A 68 -47.32 12.64 -35.16
CA LEU A 68 -46.33 13.66 -34.83
C LEU A 68 -46.26 13.93 -33.32
N VAL A 69 -47.42 13.95 -32.63
CA VAL A 69 -47.47 14.07 -31.16
C VAL A 69 -46.79 12.86 -30.50
N LEU A 70 -47.04 11.65 -30.98
CA LEU A 70 -46.43 10.43 -30.43
C LEU A 70 -44.90 10.40 -30.64
N LEU A 71 -44.42 10.85 -31.80
CA LEU A 71 -42.98 10.95 -32.08
C LEU A 71 -42.27 11.97 -31.19
N ILE A 72 -42.83 13.18 -31.05
CA ILE A 72 -42.22 14.25 -30.25
C ILE A 72 -42.24 13.88 -28.76
N GLY A 73 -43.33 13.30 -28.27
CA GLY A 73 -43.44 12.89 -26.86
C GLY A 73 -42.68 11.62 -26.52
N GLY A 74 -42.45 10.73 -27.50
CA GLY A 74 -41.90 9.40 -27.25
C GLY A 74 -40.38 9.34 -27.15
N ILE A 75 -39.64 10.18 -27.89
CA ILE A 75 -38.17 10.08 -27.95
C ILE A 75 -37.56 10.71 -26.68
N PRO A 76 -36.81 9.95 -25.86
CA PRO A 76 -36.30 10.43 -24.58
C PRO A 76 -34.99 11.23 -24.73
N ILE A 77 -35.03 12.35 -25.45
CA ILE A 77 -33.84 13.19 -25.75
C ILE A 77 -33.20 13.74 -24.48
N ALA A 78 -33.99 13.97 -23.42
CA ALA A 78 -33.49 14.52 -22.16
C ALA A 78 -32.69 13.53 -21.31
N MET A 79 -32.90 12.21 -21.50
CA MET A 79 -32.33 11.19 -20.60
C MET A 79 -30.79 11.19 -20.59
N PRO A 80 -30.07 11.20 -21.73
CA PRO A 80 -28.61 11.25 -21.73
C PRO A 80 -28.05 12.50 -21.04
N THR A 81 -28.71 13.64 -21.21
CA THR A 81 -28.30 14.92 -20.62
C THR A 81 -28.47 14.91 -19.11
N VAL A 82 -29.63 14.48 -18.59
CA VAL A 82 -29.88 14.41 -17.15
C VAL A 82 -28.88 13.48 -16.47
N LEU A 83 -28.66 12.29 -17.03
CA LEU A 83 -27.70 11.32 -16.53
C LEU A 83 -26.27 11.91 -16.45
N SER A 84 -25.83 12.57 -17.53
CA SER A 84 -24.49 13.18 -17.60
C SER A 84 -24.30 14.26 -16.54
N VAL A 85 -25.31 15.11 -16.32
CA VAL A 85 -25.28 16.16 -15.29
C VAL A 85 -25.28 15.55 -13.89
N THR A 86 -26.12 14.54 -13.64
CA THR A 86 -26.17 13.85 -12.34
C THR A 86 -24.83 13.20 -11.98
N LEU A 87 -24.18 12.51 -12.92
CA LEU A 87 -22.87 11.91 -12.66
C LEU A 87 -21.78 12.97 -12.46
N ALA A 88 -21.82 14.09 -13.19
CA ALA A 88 -20.88 15.18 -13.00
C ALA A 88 -21.02 15.82 -11.60
N ILE A 89 -22.25 15.97 -11.10
CA ILE A 89 -22.52 16.41 -9.73
C ILE A 89 -21.98 15.38 -8.73
N GLY A 90 -22.21 14.08 -8.95
CA GLY A 90 -21.67 13.00 -8.13
C GLY A 90 -20.14 13.01 -8.08
N ALA A 91 -19.47 13.19 -9.21
CA ALA A 91 -18.01 13.32 -9.30
C ALA A 91 -17.50 14.51 -8.47
N LYS A 92 -18.21 15.65 -8.53
CA LYS A 92 -17.89 16.82 -7.71
C LYS A 92 -18.05 16.54 -6.21
N GLN A 93 -19.10 15.84 -5.80
CA GLN A 93 -19.31 15.45 -4.40
C GLN A 93 -18.23 14.47 -3.90
N LEU A 94 -17.82 13.50 -4.71
CA LEU A 94 -16.72 12.58 -4.38
C LEU A 94 -15.38 13.32 -4.24
N SER A 95 -15.12 14.28 -5.12
CA SER A 95 -13.92 15.13 -5.04
C SER A 95 -13.85 15.94 -3.75
N GLN A 96 -15.00 16.43 -3.25
CA GLN A 96 -15.08 17.08 -1.93
C GLN A 96 -14.71 16.13 -0.77
N HIS A 97 -14.86 14.82 -0.96
CA HIS A 97 -14.42 13.77 -0.04
C HIS A 97 -13.01 13.24 -0.35
N LYS A 98 -12.22 13.98 -1.14
CA LYS A 98 -10.84 13.63 -1.56
C LYS A 98 -10.75 12.38 -2.45
N ALA A 99 -11.85 11.96 -3.08
CA ALA A 99 -11.86 10.89 -4.09
C ALA A 99 -11.99 11.50 -5.49
N ILE A 100 -10.90 11.50 -6.26
CA ILE A 100 -10.87 12.08 -7.61
C ILE A 100 -11.36 11.04 -8.62
N VAL A 101 -12.43 11.40 -9.34
CA VAL A 101 -13.00 10.57 -10.41
C VAL A 101 -12.40 11.00 -11.75
N THR A 102 -11.57 10.15 -12.35
CA THR A 102 -10.97 10.40 -13.68
C THR A 102 -11.90 10.01 -14.82
N HIS A 103 -12.75 8.99 -14.62
CA HIS A 103 -13.74 8.53 -15.58
C HIS A 103 -15.13 8.55 -14.94
N ILE A 104 -16.09 9.23 -15.57
CA ILE A 104 -17.44 9.40 -15.03
C ILE A 104 -18.15 8.05 -14.82
N THR A 105 -17.85 7.05 -15.65
CA THR A 105 -18.36 5.68 -15.56
C THR A 105 -17.91 4.94 -14.29
N ALA A 106 -16.79 5.33 -13.69
CA ALA A 106 -16.27 4.70 -12.47
C ALA A 106 -17.22 4.83 -11.27
N ILE A 107 -18.11 5.83 -11.28
CA ILE A 107 -19.12 6.01 -10.23
C ILE A 107 -20.13 4.85 -10.24
N GLU A 108 -20.56 4.41 -11.42
CA GLU A 108 -21.45 3.26 -11.59
C GLU A 108 -20.74 1.98 -11.20
N GLU A 109 -19.53 1.77 -11.72
CA GLU A 109 -18.73 0.58 -11.45
C GLU A 109 -18.50 0.42 -9.94
N LEU A 110 -18.15 1.50 -9.24
CA LEU A 110 -17.94 1.50 -7.79
C LEU A 110 -19.22 1.14 -7.01
N ALA A 111 -20.39 1.54 -7.50
CA ALA A 111 -21.68 1.17 -6.92
C ALA A 111 -22.01 -0.32 -7.15
N ALA A 112 -21.54 -0.90 -8.25
CA ALA A 112 -21.70 -2.32 -8.59
C ALA A 112 -20.60 -3.24 -8.03
N VAL A 113 -19.55 -2.69 -7.38
CA VAL A 113 -18.44 -3.47 -6.82
C VAL A 113 -18.95 -4.48 -5.79
N THR A 114 -18.67 -5.75 -6.06
CA THR A 114 -18.92 -6.88 -5.14
C THR A 114 -17.65 -7.43 -4.51
N ILE A 115 -16.48 -7.21 -5.15
CA ILE A 115 -15.18 -7.66 -4.68
C ILE A 115 -14.24 -6.45 -4.65
N LEU A 116 -13.66 -6.18 -3.48
CA LEU A 116 -12.64 -5.16 -3.29
C LEU A 116 -11.29 -5.84 -3.07
N CYS A 117 -10.42 -5.78 -4.08
CA CYS A 117 -9.02 -6.20 -3.96
C CYS A 117 -8.21 -4.97 -3.52
N SER A 118 -7.57 -5.03 -2.36
CA SER A 118 -6.79 -3.91 -1.85
C SER A 118 -5.32 -4.29 -1.67
N ASP A 119 -4.43 -3.40 -2.09
CA ASP A 119 -3.01 -3.59 -1.80
C ASP A 119 -2.71 -3.31 -0.33
N LYS A 120 -1.90 -4.15 0.32
CA LYS A 120 -1.56 -3.96 1.73
C LYS A 120 -0.72 -2.71 1.94
N THR A 121 0.38 -2.59 1.20
CA THR A 121 1.41 -1.59 1.48
C THR A 121 0.95 -0.23 0.98
N GLY A 122 0.82 0.74 1.88
CA GLY A 122 0.43 2.11 1.54
C GLY A 122 -1.08 2.35 1.38
N THR A 123 -1.90 1.30 1.17
CA THR A 123 -3.37 1.42 1.25
C THR A 123 -3.85 1.08 2.66
N LEU A 124 -3.62 -0.15 3.14
CA LEU A 124 -4.02 -0.58 4.48
C LEU A 124 -3.04 -0.17 5.56
N THR A 125 -1.78 -0.03 5.20
CA THR A 125 -0.72 0.38 6.14
C THR A 125 -0.29 1.81 5.90
N LEU A 126 0.37 2.40 6.91
CA LEU A 126 0.89 3.75 6.83
C LEU A 126 2.15 3.87 5.96
N ASN A 127 2.69 2.75 5.47
CA ASN A 127 3.97 2.67 4.77
C ASN A 127 5.09 3.36 5.59
N LYS A 128 5.03 3.15 6.91
CA LYS A 128 5.95 3.73 7.90
C LYS A 128 6.31 2.66 8.89
N LEU A 129 7.54 2.15 8.79
CA LEU A 129 7.99 1.11 9.70
C LEU A 129 8.12 1.66 11.12
N GLU A 130 7.69 0.87 12.11
CA GLU A 130 7.78 1.18 13.53
C GLU A 130 8.33 -0.01 14.32
N ILE A 131 8.97 0.26 15.47
CA ILE A 131 9.45 -0.76 16.41
C ILE A 131 8.40 -0.98 17.51
N ASP A 132 7.99 -2.23 17.72
CA ASP A 132 7.14 -2.60 18.84
C ASP A 132 7.98 -2.74 20.14
N LYS A 133 8.22 -1.60 20.80
CA LYS A 133 9.12 -1.49 21.97
C LYS A 133 8.86 -2.53 23.08
N PRO A 134 7.61 -2.83 23.49
CA PRO A 134 7.31 -3.85 24.50
C PRO A 134 7.70 -5.28 24.09
N THR A 135 7.80 -5.56 22.79
CA THR A 135 8.07 -6.90 22.25
C THR A 135 9.57 -7.12 21.96
N VAL A 136 10.44 -6.13 22.18
CA VAL A 136 11.89 -6.28 22.01
C VAL A 136 12.42 -7.38 22.92
N LYS A 137 13.19 -8.32 22.35
CA LYS A 137 13.81 -9.43 23.10
C LYS A 137 15.26 -9.09 23.43
N GLN A 138 15.65 -9.34 24.67
CA GLN A 138 17.00 -9.13 25.20
C GLN A 138 17.72 -10.48 25.32
N TYR A 139 19.00 -10.54 24.92
CA TYR A 139 19.83 -11.75 25.06
C TYR A 139 21.06 -11.55 25.94
N SER A 140 21.32 -10.30 26.35
CA SER A 140 22.36 -9.88 27.28
C SER A 140 21.74 -9.05 28.41
N ASN A 141 22.54 -8.68 29.43
CA ASN A 141 22.10 -7.84 30.56
C ASN A 141 21.94 -6.35 30.19
N ILE A 142 21.52 -6.07 28.95
CA ILE A 142 21.41 -4.73 28.37
C ILE A 142 19.94 -4.35 28.25
N GLU A 143 19.61 -3.14 28.71
CA GLU A 143 18.24 -2.63 28.69
C GLU A 143 17.71 -2.43 27.26
N THR A 144 16.40 -2.56 27.08
CA THR A 144 15.74 -2.39 25.76
C THR A 144 16.05 -1.05 25.11
N SER A 145 16.12 0.04 25.90
CA SER A 145 16.46 1.37 25.39
C SER A 145 17.87 1.45 24.81
N GLU A 146 18.81 0.72 25.42
CA GLU A 146 20.21 0.68 24.99
C GLU A 146 20.40 -0.20 23.75
N ILE A 147 19.66 -1.30 23.63
CA ILE A 147 19.62 -2.11 22.39
C ILE A 147 19.12 -1.27 21.21
N ILE A 148 18.05 -0.49 21.40
CA ILE A 148 17.53 0.44 20.37
C ILE A 148 18.59 1.51 20.06
N HIS A 149 19.30 2.01 21.07
CA HIS A 149 20.39 2.97 20.88
C HIS A 149 21.52 2.40 20.02
N TYR A 150 22.00 1.18 20.31
CA TYR A 150 23.02 0.52 19.51
C TYR A 150 22.57 0.31 18.05
N ALA A 151 21.34 -0.14 17.85
CA ALA A 151 20.78 -0.26 16.52
C ALA A 151 20.70 1.10 15.80
N ALA A 152 20.43 2.17 16.53
CA ALA A 152 20.36 3.53 16.01
C ALA A 152 21.75 4.07 15.64
N ILE A 153 22.79 3.78 16.43
CA ILE A 153 24.19 4.11 16.10
C ILE A 153 24.61 3.41 14.81
N ALA A 154 24.23 2.13 14.65
CA ALA A 154 24.47 1.33 13.45
C ALA A 154 23.54 1.65 12.26
N SER A 155 22.69 2.67 12.36
CA SER A 155 21.92 3.22 11.24
C SER A 155 22.69 4.33 10.54
N ARG A 156 22.39 4.56 9.25
CA ARG A 156 22.75 5.83 8.61
C ARG A 156 21.97 6.98 9.24
N THR A 157 22.61 8.13 9.39
CA THR A 157 21.96 9.39 9.78
C THR A 157 21.53 10.22 8.57
N GLU A 158 22.19 10.01 7.42
CA GLU A 158 21.92 10.70 6.16
C GLU A 158 21.46 9.70 5.09
N ASN A 159 20.53 10.14 4.23
CA ASN A 159 19.95 9.33 3.14
C ASN A 159 19.51 7.93 3.62
N GLN A 160 18.60 7.94 4.60
CA GLN A 160 18.18 6.76 5.34
C GLN A 160 17.24 5.86 4.53
N ASP A 161 17.44 4.56 4.68
CA ASP A 161 16.45 3.57 4.28
C ASP A 161 15.30 3.53 5.30
N ALA A 162 14.13 2.99 4.90
CA ALA A 162 12.95 2.94 5.76
C ALA A 162 13.19 2.26 7.13
N ILE A 163 14.09 1.28 7.20
CA ILE A 163 14.48 0.60 8.44
C ILE A 163 15.31 1.53 9.33
N ASP A 164 16.26 2.26 8.76
CA ASP A 164 17.12 3.19 9.49
C ASP A 164 16.32 4.38 10.05
N THR A 165 15.38 4.91 9.26
CA THR A 165 14.45 5.94 9.74
C THR A 165 13.57 5.45 10.88
N CYS A 166 13.09 4.21 10.80
CA CYS A 166 12.32 3.57 11.87
C CYS A 166 13.11 3.47 13.18
N ILE A 167 14.34 2.94 13.12
CA ILE A 167 15.17 2.74 14.31
C ILE A 167 15.59 4.07 14.94
N THR A 168 16.04 5.02 14.11
CA THR A 168 16.47 6.34 14.60
C THR A 168 15.29 7.12 15.20
N GLY A 169 14.10 7.05 14.57
CA GLY A 169 12.87 7.63 15.11
C GLY A 169 12.36 6.96 16.38
N ALA A 170 12.58 5.65 16.54
CA ALA A 170 12.19 4.92 17.76
C ALA A 170 13.03 5.31 18.98
N TYR A 171 14.30 5.68 18.78
CA TYR A 171 15.17 6.19 19.84
C TYR A 171 14.80 7.61 20.26
N GLY A 172 14.63 8.53 19.31
CA GLY A 172 14.28 9.92 19.59
C GLY A 172 15.02 10.92 18.71
N ASP A 173 15.77 11.84 19.31
CA ASP A 173 16.50 12.88 18.57
C ASP A 173 17.72 12.30 17.83
N VAL A 174 17.70 12.40 16.50
CA VAL A 174 18.77 11.88 15.63
C VAL A 174 20.12 12.50 15.96
N LYS A 175 20.14 13.74 16.43
CA LYS A 175 21.37 14.47 16.76
C LYS A 175 22.07 13.93 18.01
N THR A 176 21.32 13.31 18.92
CA THR A 176 21.90 12.77 20.17
C THR A 176 22.36 11.32 20.04
N ILE A 177 21.97 10.61 18.98
CA ILE A 177 22.32 9.19 18.77
C ILE A 177 23.83 8.96 18.79
N ARG A 178 24.60 9.88 18.17
CA ARG A 178 26.06 9.78 18.08
C ARG A 178 26.78 10.83 18.93
N ALA A 179 26.08 11.42 19.90
CA ALA A 179 26.70 12.37 20.81
C ALA A 179 27.73 11.65 21.69
N GLY A 180 28.97 12.14 21.72
CA GLY A 180 30.06 11.51 22.49
C GLY A 180 30.75 10.34 21.78
N ILE A 181 30.46 10.13 20.49
CA ILE A 181 31.05 9.08 19.66
C ILE A 181 31.73 9.69 18.43
N GLU A 182 32.92 9.21 18.11
CA GLU A 182 33.62 9.47 16.84
C GLU A 182 33.45 8.26 15.91
N GLU A 183 32.80 8.45 14.76
CA GLU A 183 32.67 7.40 13.73
C GLU A 183 34.02 7.17 13.06
N LEU A 184 34.52 5.93 13.11
CA LEU A 184 35.76 5.55 12.43
C LEU A 184 35.46 4.95 11.05
N GLU A 185 34.49 4.04 10.97
CA GLU A 185 34.10 3.40 9.72
C GLU A 185 32.63 2.96 9.76
N PHE A 186 31.91 3.18 8.66
CA PHE A 186 30.55 2.68 8.46
C PHE A 186 30.45 1.80 7.22
N LYS A 187 30.09 0.52 7.42
CA LYS A 187 29.83 -0.44 6.35
C LYS A 187 28.32 -0.52 6.10
N PRO A 188 27.84 -0.02 4.94
CA PRO A 188 26.42 -0.01 4.65
C PRO A 188 25.86 -1.40 4.35
N PHE A 189 24.55 -1.46 4.21
CA PHE A 189 23.85 -2.72 3.97
C PHE A 189 24.37 -3.38 2.69
N ASN A 190 24.83 -4.62 2.85
CA ASN A 190 25.25 -5.46 1.74
C ASN A 190 24.23 -6.60 1.54
N PRO A 191 23.60 -6.76 0.36
CA PRO A 191 22.62 -7.84 0.11
C PRO A 191 23.16 -9.26 0.32
N THR A 192 24.48 -9.47 0.18
CA THR A 192 25.13 -10.76 0.41
C THR A 192 25.23 -11.08 1.89
N ASN A 193 25.66 -10.10 2.70
CA ASN A 193 25.90 -10.29 4.14
C ASN A 193 24.69 -9.93 5.01
N LYS A 194 23.70 -9.24 4.42
CA LYS A 194 22.41 -8.84 4.99
C LYS A 194 22.50 -8.13 6.34
N ARG A 195 23.55 -7.31 6.51
CA ARG A 195 23.84 -6.54 7.72
C ARG A 195 24.48 -5.19 7.40
N THR A 196 24.38 -4.27 8.34
CA THR A 196 25.17 -3.04 8.43
C THR A 196 26.11 -3.16 9.62
N GLU A 197 27.21 -2.43 9.59
CA GLU A 197 28.20 -2.44 10.65
C GLU A 197 28.80 -1.05 10.81
N ILE A 198 29.02 -0.62 12.05
CA ILE A 198 29.70 0.63 12.37
C ILE A 198 30.80 0.34 13.38
N THR A 199 31.97 0.89 13.14
CA THR A 199 33.07 0.94 14.10
C THR A 199 33.22 2.37 14.57
N TYR A 200 33.22 2.58 15.88
CA TYR A 200 33.29 3.90 16.46
C TYR A 200 34.15 3.93 17.72
N LYS A 201 34.61 5.13 18.06
CA LYS A 201 35.38 5.41 19.27
C LYS A 201 34.58 6.25 20.23
N THR A 202 34.51 5.83 21.48
CA THR A 202 33.87 6.60 22.55
C THR A 202 34.81 7.71 22.99
N ILE A 203 34.33 8.96 23.04
CA ILE A 203 35.18 10.13 23.32
C ILE A 203 35.62 10.19 24.80
N SER A 204 34.82 9.64 25.73
CA SER A 204 35.09 9.73 27.17
C SER A 204 36.27 8.91 27.65
N ASP A 205 36.44 7.69 27.13
CA ASP A 205 37.43 6.70 27.57
C ASP A 205 38.35 6.24 26.42
N GLY A 206 38.04 6.62 25.18
CA GLY A 206 38.82 6.27 24.00
C GLY A 206 38.68 4.82 23.57
N SER A 207 37.73 4.07 24.14
CA SER A 207 37.43 2.69 23.78
C SER A 207 36.84 2.62 22.37
N VAL A 208 37.18 1.55 21.64
CA VAL A 208 36.64 1.30 20.30
C VAL A 208 35.66 0.15 20.36
N HIS A 209 34.47 0.38 19.81
CA HIS A 209 33.40 -0.59 19.75
C HIS A 209 32.93 -0.75 18.31
N ARG A 210 32.37 -1.93 18.03
CA ARG A 210 31.78 -2.27 16.76
C ARG A 210 30.37 -2.78 16.98
N ILE A 211 29.40 -2.25 16.24
CA ILE A 211 28.01 -2.68 16.30
C ILE A 211 27.61 -3.17 14.93
N SER A 212 26.94 -4.32 14.89
CA SER A 212 26.30 -4.81 13.67
C SER A 212 24.82 -5.05 13.91
N LYS A 213 24.01 -4.73 12.90
CA LYS A 213 22.58 -5.05 12.87
C LYS A 213 22.20 -5.64 11.52
N GLY A 214 21.24 -6.55 11.51
CA GLY A 214 20.87 -7.23 10.28
C GLY A 214 19.91 -8.38 10.47
N MET A 215 19.84 -9.24 9.46
CA MET A 215 19.05 -10.46 9.51
C MET A 215 19.52 -11.35 10.67
N SER A 216 18.57 -11.94 11.41
CA SER A 216 18.83 -12.74 12.61
C SER A 216 19.90 -13.81 12.39
N HIS A 217 19.79 -14.62 11.34
CA HIS A 217 20.80 -15.65 11.02
C HIS A 217 22.18 -15.07 10.69
N SER A 218 22.25 -13.98 9.91
CA SER A 218 23.53 -13.35 9.53
C SER A 218 24.27 -12.74 10.73
N ILE A 219 23.52 -12.20 11.70
CA ILE A 219 24.08 -11.71 12.96
C ILE A 219 24.47 -12.88 13.85
N LEU A 220 23.66 -13.95 13.90
CA LEU A 220 23.98 -15.13 14.69
C LEU A 220 25.27 -15.81 14.21
N ASP A 221 25.50 -15.89 12.91
CA ASP A 221 26.73 -16.44 12.31
C ASP A 221 27.96 -15.58 12.62
N LEU A 222 27.76 -14.27 12.80
CA LEU A 222 28.81 -13.33 13.20
C LEU A 222 29.15 -13.44 14.70
N CYS A 223 28.19 -13.81 15.53
CA CYS A 223 28.39 -13.90 16.98
C CYS A 223 29.28 -15.08 17.36
N THR A 224 30.32 -14.80 18.13
CA THR A 224 31.26 -15.78 18.68
C THR A 224 31.36 -15.72 20.20
N ARG A 225 31.03 -14.56 20.81
CA ARG A 225 31.08 -14.33 22.26
C ARG A 225 29.75 -14.71 22.92
N ASN A 226 29.84 -15.36 24.09
CA ASN A 226 28.71 -15.80 24.92
C ASN A 226 27.65 -16.64 24.17
N LYS A 227 27.97 -17.22 23.02
CA LYS A 227 27.03 -17.95 22.18
C LYS A 227 26.73 -19.34 22.76
N THR A 228 25.55 -19.48 23.37
CA THR A 228 25.07 -20.76 23.91
C THR A 228 24.07 -21.44 22.98
N PRO A 229 24.00 -22.79 22.95
CA PRO A 229 22.96 -23.53 22.21
C PRO A 229 21.53 -23.11 22.60
N GLU A 230 21.31 -22.77 23.88
CA GLU A 230 20.03 -22.32 24.41
C GLU A 230 19.62 -20.96 23.81
N GLN A 231 20.54 -20.00 23.73
CA GLN A 231 20.27 -18.70 23.08
C GLN A 231 19.95 -18.85 21.60
N ILE A 232 20.65 -19.73 20.87
CA ILE A 232 20.36 -19.99 19.45
C ILE A 232 18.92 -20.49 19.30
N LYS A 233 18.52 -21.44 20.15
CA LYS A 233 17.17 -22.00 20.15
C LYS A 233 16.13 -20.94 20.50
N GLN A 234 16.40 -20.11 21.52
CA GLN A 234 15.52 -19.03 21.94
C GLN A 234 15.34 -17.98 20.83
N LEU A 235 16.44 -17.56 20.19
CA LEU A 235 16.41 -16.61 19.08
C LEU A 235 15.55 -17.09 17.92
N ASN A 236 15.70 -18.35 17.52
CA ASN A 236 14.89 -18.93 16.45
C ASN A 236 13.41 -18.96 16.83
N ALA A 237 13.08 -19.33 18.08
CA ALA A 237 11.70 -19.34 18.57
C ALA A 237 11.10 -17.92 18.59
N ASP A 238 11.86 -16.91 19.00
CA ASP A 238 11.41 -15.51 19.01
C ASP A 238 11.24 -14.95 17.59
N VAL A 239 12.09 -15.35 16.63
CA VAL A 239 11.92 -15.02 15.20
C VAL A 239 10.64 -15.63 14.64
N ASP A 240 10.35 -16.89 14.99
CA ASP A 240 9.11 -17.56 14.59
C ASP A 240 7.87 -16.90 15.23
N GLU A 241 7.95 -16.50 16.50
CA GLU A 241 6.89 -15.72 17.17
C GLU A 241 6.63 -14.39 16.44
N PHE A 242 7.69 -13.68 16.06
CA PHE A 242 7.59 -12.43 15.31
C PHE A 242 6.94 -12.67 13.94
N ALA A 243 7.34 -13.72 13.23
CA ALA A 243 6.77 -14.07 11.94
C ALA A 243 5.27 -14.40 12.04
N LEU A 244 4.84 -15.14 13.06
CA LEU A 244 3.42 -15.46 13.32
C LEU A 244 2.59 -14.20 13.59
N ARG A 245 3.18 -13.19 14.23
CA ARG A 245 2.55 -11.88 14.47
C ARG A 245 2.68 -10.91 13.29
N GLY A 246 3.36 -11.29 12.20
CA GLY A 246 3.61 -10.45 11.04
C GLY A 246 4.67 -9.36 11.25
N LEU A 247 5.50 -9.51 12.28
CA LEU A 247 6.62 -8.63 12.62
C LEU A 247 7.89 -9.10 11.91
N ARG A 248 8.70 -8.17 11.43
CA ARG A 248 10.04 -8.43 10.89
C ARG A 248 11.05 -8.42 12.03
N ALA A 249 11.93 -9.40 12.08
CA ALA A 249 12.94 -9.51 13.11
C ALA A 249 14.28 -8.92 12.65
N LEU A 250 14.85 -7.99 13.42
CA LEU A 250 16.17 -7.42 13.17
C LEU A 250 17.07 -7.64 14.39
N ALA A 251 18.14 -8.41 14.23
CA ALA A 251 19.07 -8.70 15.32
C ALA A 251 20.15 -7.62 15.42
N VAL A 252 20.64 -7.43 16.64
CA VAL A 252 21.70 -6.47 16.99
C VAL A 252 22.78 -7.22 17.75
N ALA A 253 24.03 -7.00 17.38
CA ALA A 253 25.20 -7.53 18.07
C ALA A 253 26.27 -6.45 18.25
N ILE A 254 27.03 -6.58 19.33
CA ILE A 254 28.11 -5.66 19.70
C ILE A 254 29.42 -6.40 19.88
N GLU A 255 30.53 -5.72 19.65
CA GLU A 255 31.88 -6.23 19.84
C GLU A 255 32.75 -5.10 20.41
N ASP A 256 33.59 -5.43 21.39
CA ASP A 256 34.63 -4.53 21.87
C ASP A 256 35.92 -4.80 21.08
N VAL A 257 36.63 -3.75 20.70
CA VAL A 257 37.87 -3.82 19.91
C VAL A 257 39.05 -3.29 20.73
N PRO A 258 39.71 -4.13 21.55
CA PRO A 258 40.74 -3.69 22.50
C PRO A 258 41.98 -3.11 21.81
N SER A 259 42.23 -3.53 20.58
CA SER A 259 43.34 -3.05 19.75
C SER A 259 43.20 -1.58 19.36
N GLY A 260 42.00 -0.99 19.47
CA GLY A 260 41.73 0.41 19.16
C GLY A 260 41.84 0.76 17.66
N GLN A 261 42.03 -0.23 16.79
CA GLN A 261 42.15 -0.05 15.34
C GLN A 261 40.89 -0.56 14.64
N VAL A 262 40.53 0.09 13.53
CA VAL A 262 39.33 -0.24 12.75
C VAL A 262 39.33 -1.68 12.25
N ASP A 263 40.48 -2.16 11.75
CA ASP A 263 40.67 -3.53 11.24
C ASP A 263 41.20 -4.49 12.31
N GLY A 264 41.28 -4.04 13.56
CA GLY A 264 41.79 -4.86 14.65
C GLY A 264 40.87 -6.03 14.97
N GLU A 265 41.45 -7.13 15.45
CA GLU A 265 40.69 -8.22 16.04
C GLU A 265 39.96 -7.71 17.30
N GLY A 266 38.65 -7.93 17.33
CA GLY A 266 37.82 -7.68 18.50
C GLY A 266 37.67 -8.94 19.36
N ASN A 267 36.99 -8.79 20.48
CA ASN A 267 36.74 -9.89 21.42
C ASN A 267 35.61 -10.85 20.96
N GLY A 268 35.14 -10.71 19.72
CA GLY A 268 34.01 -11.44 19.18
C GLY A 268 32.67 -10.74 19.42
N PHE A 269 31.78 -10.81 18.43
CA PHE A 269 30.45 -10.26 18.53
C PHE A 269 29.59 -11.05 19.53
N GLU A 270 28.84 -10.32 20.34
CA GLU A 270 27.82 -10.81 21.26
C GLU A 270 26.45 -10.34 20.79
N LEU A 271 25.49 -11.28 20.73
CA LEU A 271 24.10 -10.98 20.43
C LEU A 271 23.46 -10.25 21.63
N VAL A 272 22.96 -9.04 21.40
CA VAL A 272 22.36 -8.23 22.48
C VAL A 272 20.84 -8.20 22.44
N GLY A 273 20.25 -8.21 21.24
CA GLY A 273 18.80 -8.07 21.13
C GLY A 273 18.20 -8.38 19.77
N LEU A 274 16.88 -8.54 19.77
CA LEU A 274 16.06 -8.71 18.57
C LEU A 274 14.93 -7.67 18.57
N LEU A 275 14.93 -6.81 17.54
CA LEU A 275 13.98 -5.73 17.35
C LEU A 275 12.82 -6.19 16.44
N PRO A 276 11.57 -6.13 16.90
CA PRO A 276 10.38 -6.34 16.08
C PRO A 276 10.04 -5.07 15.30
N ILE A 277 10.07 -5.14 13.97
CA ILE A 277 9.73 -4.04 13.06
C ILE A 277 8.47 -4.39 12.29
N TYR A 278 7.50 -3.48 12.23
CA TYR A 278 6.26 -3.70 11.50
C TYR A 278 5.77 -2.44 10.80
N ASP A 279 4.85 -2.60 9.85
CA ASP A 279 4.16 -1.48 9.20
C ASP A 279 2.73 -1.41 9.77
N PRO A 280 2.42 -0.43 10.64
CA PRO A 280 1.14 -0.36 11.32
C PRO A 280 0.00 -0.13 10.31
N PRO A 281 -1.16 -0.76 10.55
CA PRO A 281 -2.37 -0.45 9.78
C PRO A 281 -2.81 0.99 10.05
N ARG A 282 -3.52 1.60 9.10
CA ARG A 282 -4.15 2.91 9.35
C ARG A 282 -5.23 2.75 10.42
N SER A 283 -5.48 3.82 11.18
CA SER A 283 -6.47 3.83 12.26
C SER A 283 -7.89 3.47 11.79
N ASP A 284 -8.22 3.80 10.55
CA ASP A 284 -9.51 3.55 9.90
C ASP A 284 -9.58 2.21 9.15
N THR A 285 -8.47 1.48 9.01
CA THR A 285 -8.42 0.26 8.17
C THR A 285 -9.40 -0.80 8.64
N LYS A 286 -9.42 -1.09 9.95
CA LYS A 286 -10.32 -2.10 10.52
C LYS A 286 -11.78 -1.72 10.27
N GLU A 287 -12.15 -0.50 10.62
CA GLU A 287 -13.52 0.01 10.45
C GLU A 287 -13.93 0.03 8.97
N THR A 288 -13.01 0.38 8.07
CA THR A 288 -13.26 0.41 6.63
C THR A 288 -13.53 -0.99 6.07
N ILE A 289 -12.76 -2.00 6.50
CA ILE A 289 -12.98 -3.39 6.11
C ILE A 289 -14.32 -3.88 6.65
N GLU A 290 -14.63 -3.64 7.92
CA GLU A 290 -15.90 -4.03 8.53
C GLU A 290 -17.10 -3.38 7.83
N ARG A 291 -17.02 -2.08 7.52
CA ARG A 291 -18.05 -1.37 6.76
C ARG A 291 -18.18 -1.90 5.33
N ALA A 292 -17.08 -2.22 4.66
CA ALA A 292 -17.12 -2.79 3.31
C ALA A 292 -17.82 -4.17 3.31
N ILE A 293 -17.52 -5.01 4.30
CA ILE A 293 -18.18 -6.31 4.49
C ILE A 293 -19.67 -6.13 4.80
N ALA A 294 -20.02 -5.16 5.66
CA ALA A 294 -21.41 -4.84 5.99
C ALA A 294 -22.23 -4.37 4.77
N LEU A 295 -21.58 -3.72 3.80
CA LEU A 295 -22.17 -3.34 2.51
C LEU A 295 -22.25 -4.50 1.51
N GLY A 296 -21.95 -5.73 1.92
CA GLY A 296 -22.05 -6.94 1.10
C GLY A 296 -20.84 -7.15 0.16
N LYS A 297 -19.74 -6.43 0.36
CA LYS A 297 -18.53 -6.57 -0.46
C LYS A 297 -17.61 -7.65 0.13
N LYS A 298 -17.14 -8.57 -0.72
CA LYS A 298 -16.05 -9.47 -0.35
C LYS A 298 -14.72 -8.73 -0.44
N TYR A 299 -13.89 -8.86 0.58
CA TYR A 299 -12.60 -8.18 0.69
C TYR A 299 -11.47 -9.20 0.52
N TYR A 300 -10.51 -8.91 -0.37
CA TYR A 300 -9.33 -9.75 -0.61
C TYR A 300 -8.06 -8.91 -0.60
#